data_AF-A0A178B639-F1
#
_entry.id   AF-A0A178B639-F1
#
_cell.length_a   1.000
_cell.length_b   1.000
_cell.length_c   1.000
_cell.angle_alpha   90.00
_cell.angle_beta   90.00
_cell.angle_gamma   90.00
#
_symmetry.space_group_name_H-M   'P 1'
#
loop_
_entity.id
_entity.type
_entity.pdbx_description
1 polymer ?
#
loop_
_entity_poly.entity_id
_entity_poly.type
_entity_poly.pdbx_seq_one_letter_code
_entity_poly.pdbx_strand_id
1 'polypeptide(L)'
;MARSLPQCVDTVIIGNGPSALILSYILHGYIPYYLGGHYDAILDAKLRKEPNLLHLTDDLYAHFASSLRYSTQALPVNTLLDTLIRPNADTEVNPTSCIEWRYEPEKAISHVAIGDTEHAGGQWADKPVSASADIGTLSYAEQLSLPGYSYADHVATLEKQDQCDFVRPSRTEVASYLRAYPEAVGIADAVFARTRVDDVCRIKDGFIIGSLGIRCKHLVLASGTFTVNIPPPLSLAPVAQLDSVLEPLLVIGSGFSAADVIISAPPTRRIVHIFQWAPETRASPLRGCHHTAYPEYATVYRQMKLAAIASNKTRAVKSPSARRKSNPYQNRDWTLYEGLPNATVVDVSTNEERGTAIVTIRLSSGEQIEREVGGLDYVVGRRGTLDFLSTNLRTEILTVPDQLAPLNTNTLISGRTLRAKAELSLEVAKNVFITGSLTGDSLIRHAVGGCVFAAGRIMDTIPTTYSPDCTPSPTCTSPRSTSPTSRSASPDSESPKLKRTTTRELTNGHADLHLDRRKLARDVETVSAENRAWVGSGWWAGGLGPSSA
;
A
#
# COMPACT_ATOMS: atom_id res chain seq x y z
N MET A 1 -16.70 -12.58 -28.56
CA MET A 1 -16.97 -11.23 -29.08
C MET A 1 -16.52 -10.22 -28.02
N ALA A 2 -15.79 -9.17 -28.38
CA ALA A 2 -15.43 -8.13 -27.41
C ALA A 2 -16.71 -7.44 -26.92
N ARG A 3 -16.93 -7.37 -25.60
CA ARG A 3 -18.08 -6.65 -25.02
C ARG A 3 -17.95 -5.16 -25.35
N SER A 4 -19.02 -4.55 -25.88
CA SER A 4 -19.05 -3.12 -26.16
C SER A 4 -19.19 -2.33 -24.86
N LEU A 5 -18.37 -1.29 -24.68
CA LEU A 5 -18.52 -0.36 -23.57
C LEU A 5 -19.81 0.48 -23.73
N PRO A 6 -20.51 0.78 -22.64
CA PRO A 6 -21.70 1.65 -22.68
C PRO A 6 -21.32 3.11 -22.97
N GLN A 7 -22.14 3.83 -23.72
CA GLN A 7 -21.92 5.26 -24.01
C GLN A 7 -22.22 6.16 -22.80
N CYS A 8 -23.18 5.78 -21.97
CA CYS A 8 -23.57 6.50 -20.77
C CYS A 8 -23.80 5.51 -19.62
N VAL A 9 -23.23 5.83 -18.47
CA VAL A 9 -23.42 5.10 -17.21
C VAL A 9 -23.53 6.11 -16.07
N ASP A 10 -23.96 5.67 -14.90
CA ASP A 10 -23.97 6.56 -13.74
C ASP A 10 -22.56 6.78 -13.20
N THR A 11 -21.81 5.69 -13.00
CA THR A 11 -20.49 5.72 -12.36
C THR A 11 -19.41 5.05 -13.21
N VAL A 12 -18.24 5.68 -13.32
CA VAL A 12 -17.04 5.05 -13.88
C VAL A 12 -15.98 4.90 -12.80
N ILE A 13 -15.51 3.67 -12.61
CA ILE A 13 -14.40 3.33 -11.71
C ILE A 13 -13.15 3.11 -12.57
N ILE A 14 -12.16 3.99 -12.41
CA ILE A 14 -10.87 3.87 -13.09
C ILE A 14 -9.96 3.01 -12.22
N GLY A 15 -9.73 1.79 -12.67
CA GLY A 15 -9.04 0.70 -11.98
C GLY A 15 -9.91 -0.56 -11.96
N ASN A 16 -9.26 -1.72 -11.92
CA ASN A 16 -9.91 -3.03 -11.79
C ASN A 16 -9.23 -3.89 -10.69
N GLY A 17 -8.59 -3.23 -9.72
CA GLY A 17 -8.00 -3.85 -8.53
C GLY A 17 -9.02 -4.15 -7.44
N PRO A 18 -8.58 -4.69 -6.28
CA PRO A 18 -9.46 -5.10 -5.19
C PRO A 18 -10.50 -4.06 -4.76
N SER A 19 -10.12 -2.78 -4.61
CA SER A 19 -11.07 -1.74 -4.23
C SER A 19 -12.11 -1.44 -5.32
N ALA A 20 -11.74 -1.53 -6.60
CA ALA A 20 -12.68 -1.38 -7.71
C ALA A 20 -13.67 -2.56 -7.75
N LEU A 21 -13.20 -3.78 -7.49
CA LEU A 21 -14.03 -4.97 -7.42
C LEU A 21 -15.01 -4.93 -6.24
N ILE A 22 -14.55 -4.50 -5.06
CA ILE A 22 -15.42 -4.30 -3.88
C ILE A 22 -16.49 -3.25 -4.17
N LEU A 23 -16.10 -2.09 -4.72
CA LEU A 23 -17.07 -1.05 -5.03
C LEU A 23 -18.06 -1.51 -6.11
N SER A 24 -17.60 -2.18 -7.16
CA SER A 24 -18.46 -2.75 -8.19
C SER A 24 -19.46 -3.77 -7.61
N TYR A 25 -19.04 -4.60 -6.65
CA TYR A 25 -19.93 -5.50 -5.92
C TYR A 25 -21.05 -4.75 -5.19
N ILE A 26 -20.73 -3.66 -4.49
CA ILE A 26 -21.73 -2.83 -3.81
C ILE A 26 -22.68 -2.17 -4.82
N LEU A 27 -22.13 -1.58 -5.89
CA LEU A 27 -22.93 -0.91 -6.93
C LEU A 27 -23.76 -1.89 -7.78
N HIS A 28 -23.47 -3.20 -7.73
CA HIS A 28 -24.34 -4.26 -8.27
C HIS A 28 -25.54 -4.60 -7.38
N GLY A 29 -25.70 -3.92 -6.24
CA GLY A 29 -26.82 -4.12 -5.32
C GLY A 29 -26.49 -4.98 -4.11
N TYR A 30 -25.23 -5.36 -3.88
CA TYR A 30 -24.85 -6.08 -2.66
C TYR A 30 -24.55 -5.11 -1.51
N ILE A 31 -25.56 -4.88 -0.67
CA ILE A 31 -25.53 -3.86 0.37
C ILE A 31 -25.06 -4.46 1.71
N PRO A 32 -24.09 -3.84 2.40
CA PRO A 32 -23.61 -4.31 3.70
C PRO A 32 -24.56 -3.91 4.83
N TYR A 33 -24.98 -4.89 5.64
CA TYR A 33 -25.81 -4.70 6.83
C TYR A 33 -25.12 -5.25 8.07
N TYR A 34 -25.21 -4.52 9.18
CA TYR A 34 -24.73 -4.96 10.48
C TYR A 34 -25.65 -6.02 11.09
N LEU A 35 -25.07 -7.14 11.53
CA LEU A 35 -25.77 -8.26 12.17
C LEU A 35 -25.83 -8.18 13.69
N GLY A 36 -24.99 -7.34 14.32
CA GLY A 36 -24.81 -7.36 15.77
C GLY A 36 -23.58 -8.16 16.22
N GLY A 37 -23.29 -8.07 17.52
CA GLY A 37 -22.29 -8.93 18.17
C GLY A 37 -20.86 -8.40 18.16
N HIS A 38 -20.65 -7.15 17.76
CA HIS A 38 -19.33 -6.53 17.87
C HIS A 38 -18.91 -6.38 19.34
N TYR A 39 -17.64 -6.66 19.65
CA TYR A 39 -17.11 -6.68 21.02
C TYR A 39 -17.07 -5.29 21.69
N ASP A 40 -17.15 -4.21 20.90
CA ASP A 40 -17.24 -2.84 21.40
C ASP A 40 -18.72 -2.47 21.56
N ALA A 41 -19.18 -2.44 22.82
CA ALA A 41 -20.56 -2.15 23.17
C ALA A 41 -21.03 -0.75 22.72
N ILE A 42 -20.12 0.24 22.63
CA ILE A 42 -20.48 1.58 22.14
C ILE A 42 -20.77 1.51 20.64
N LEU A 43 -19.89 0.85 19.89
CA LEU A 43 -20.05 0.69 18.45
C LEU A 43 -21.28 -0.17 18.11
N ASP A 44 -21.43 -1.31 18.80
CA ASP A 44 -22.57 -2.21 18.64
C ASP A 44 -23.90 -1.49 18.92
N ALA A 45 -23.99 -0.68 19.97
CA ALA A 45 -25.20 0.10 20.28
C ALA A 45 -25.52 1.18 19.22
N LYS A 46 -24.50 1.78 18.58
CA LYS A 46 -24.70 2.74 17.49
C LYS A 46 -25.20 2.03 16.23
N LEU A 47 -24.53 0.96 15.80
CA LEU A 47 -24.85 0.22 14.58
C LEU A 47 -26.17 -0.54 14.66
N ARG A 48 -26.65 -0.93 15.86
CA ARG A 48 -28.00 -1.50 16.02
C ARG A 48 -29.12 -0.52 15.70
N LYS A 49 -28.87 0.80 15.83
CA LYS A 49 -29.87 1.83 15.51
C LYS A 49 -30.00 2.06 14.02
N GLU A 50 -28.88 1.99 13.30
CA GLU A 50 -28.82 2.12 11.84
C GLU A 50 -27.98 0.97 11.27
N PRO A 51 -28.60 -0.20 11.00
CA PRO A 51 -27.88 -1.38 10.55
C PRO A 51 -27.38 -1.30 9.11
N ASN A 52 -27.96 -0.44 8.27
CA ASN A 52 -27.52 -0.30 6.88
C ASN A 52 -26.20 0.48 6.84
N LEU A 53 -25.12 -0.22 6.50
CA LEU A 53 -23.77 0.34 6.55
C LEU A 53 -23.49 1.30 5.39
N LEU A 54 -24.42 1.57 4.47
CA LEU A 54 -24.30 2.70 3.54
C LEU A 54 -24.54 4.07 4.21
N HIS A 55 -25.10 4.11 5.43
CA HIS A 55 -25.33 5.33 6.19
C HIS A 55 -24.18 5.62 7.16
N LEU A 56 -22.93 5.56 6.67
CA LEU A 56 -21.76 5.82 7.51
C LEU A 56 -21.69 7.29 7.90
N THR A 57 -21.50 7.53 9.19
CA THR A 57 -21.34 8.84 9.80
C THR A 57 -20.10 8.89 10.69
N ASP A 58 -19.51 10.07 10.83
CA ASP A 58 -18.28 10.25 11.63
C ASP A 58 -18.46 9.86 13.11
N ASP A 59 -19.69 9.94 13.63
CA ASP A 59 -19.96 9.57 15.02
C ASP A 59 -19.74 8.08 15.29
N LEU A 60 -19.85 7.20 14.29
CA LEU A 60 -19.62 5.76 14.46
C LEU A 60 -18.22 5.45 14.97
N TYR A 61 -17.21 6.15 14.46
CA TYR A 61 -15.80 5.94 14.78
C TYR A 61 -15.15 7.07 15.60
N ALA A 62 -15.91 8.07 16.06
CA ALA A 62 -15.38 9.21 16.81
C ALA A 62 -14.57 8.81 18.06
N HIS A 63 -14.92 7.70 18.73
CA HIS A 63 -14.21 7.24 19.93
C HIS A 63 -12.93 6.44 19.62
N PHE A 64 -12.68 6.08 18.36
CA PHE A 64 -11.54 5.21 17.98
C PHE A 64 -10.20 5.84 18.35
N ALA A 65 -10.04 7.15 18.17
CA ALA A 65 -8.81 7.87 18.50
C ALA A 65 -8.45 7.83 20.00
N SER A 66 -9.44 7.61 20.87
CA SER A 66 -9.27 7.49 22.32
C SER A 66 -9.09 6.05 22.81
N SER A 67 -9.17 5.07 21.90
CA SER A 67 -9.13 3.65 22.23
C SER A 67 -7.84 3.01 21.73
N LEU A 68 -7.21 2.21 22.58
CA LEU A 68 -6.03 1.41 22.21
C LEU A 68 -6.37 0.19 21.35
N ARG A 69 -7.67 -0.11 21.14
CA ARG A 69 -8.13 -1.26 20.37
C ARG A 69 -8.12 -1.02 18.86
N TYR A 70 -8.17 0.24 18.44
CA TYR A 70 -8.31 0.60 17.03
C TYR A 70 -7.00 1.15 16.49
N SER A 71 -6.67 0.75 15.26
CA SER A 71 -5.53 1.31 14.55
C SER A 71 -5.75 2.80 14.26
N THR A 72 -4.71 3.59 14.52
CA THR A 72 -4.65 5.02 14.13
C THR A 72 -3.82 5.23 12.86
N GLN A 73 -3.43 4.14 12.19
CA GLN A 73 -2.63 4.19 10.96
C GLN A 73 -3.51 4.22 9.70
N ALA A 74 -4.64 3.51 9.72
CA ALA A 74 -5.63 3.52 8.66
C ALA A 74 -6.66 4.64 8.87
N LEU A 75 -7.42 4.98 7.82
CA LEU A 75 -8.57 5.87 7.96
C LEU A 75 -9.60 5.27 8.93
N PRO A 76 -10.25 6.07 9.78
CA PRO A 76 -11.23 5.57 10.74
C PRO A 76 -12.35 4.72 10.12
N VAL A 77 -12.82 5.09 8.92
CA VAL A 77 -13.83 4.33 8.17
C VAL A 77 -13.30 2.96 7.71
N ASN A 78 -12.03 2.87 7.33
CA ASN A 78 -11.41 1.61 6.94
C ASN A 78 -11.20 0.71 8.16
N THR A 79 -10.75 1.30 9.28
CA THR A 79 -10.66 0.59 10.57
C THR A 79 -12.03 0.09 11.02
N LEU A 80 -13.10 0.89 10.86
CA LEU A 80 -14.46 0.50 11.23
C LEU A 80 -14.91 -0.76 10.48
N LEU A 81 -14.84 -0.74 9.15
CA LEU A 81 -15.29 -1.89 8.35
C LEU A 81 -14.38 -3.11 8.54
N ASP A 82 -13.07 -2.90 8.73
CA ASP A 82 -12.13 -3.99 9.03
C ASP A 82 -12.51 -4.73 10.32
N THR A 83 -12.81 -4.01 11.41
CA THR A 83 -13.22 -4.65 12.68
C THR A 83 -14.62 -5.24 12.64
N LEU A 84 -15.48 -4.80 11.72
CA LEU A 84 -16.80 -5.39 11.53
C LEU A 84 -16.74 -6.66 10.67
N ILE A 85 -15.92 -6.66 9.61
CA ILE A 85 -15.76 -7.83 8.74
C ILE A 85 -15.06 -8.94 9.52
N ARG A 86 -14.03 -8.60 10.27
CA ARG A 86 -13.23 -9.56 11.06
C ARG A 86 -12.99 -9.01 12.47
N PRO A 87 -13.97 -9.12 13.37
CA PRO A 87 -13.80 -8.67 14.74
C PRO A 87 -12.65 -9.45 15.40
N ASN A 88 -11.77 -8.77 16.15
CA ASN A 88 -10.65 -9.40 16.84
C ASN A 88 -9.71 -10.24 15.93
N ALA A 89 -9.58 -9.91 14.64
CA ALA A 89 -8.75 -10.65 13.67
C ALA A 89 -7.28 -10.85 14.10
N ASP A 90 -6.76 -9.99 14.99
CA ASP A 90 -5.39 -10.09 15.49
C ASP A 90 -5.24 -11.12 16.64
N THR A 91 -6.36 -11.55 17.25
CA THR A 91 -6.38 -12.46 18.43
C THR A 91 -7.22 -13.71 18.24
N GLU A 92 -8.10 -13.75 17.25
CA GLU A 92 -9.03 -14.85 16.98
C GLU A 92 -8.82 -15.38 15.55
N VAL A 93 -8.97 -16.70 15.40
CA VAL A 93 -8.87 -17.38 14.10
C VAL A 93 -10.26 -17.44 13.49
N ASN A 94 -10.41 -17.03 12.24
CA ASN A 94 -11.70 -17.04 11.53
C ASN A 94 -12.87 -16.46 12.35
N PRO A 95 -12.76 -15.22 12.86
CA PRO A 95 -13.85 -14.61 13.61
C PRO A 95 -15.09 -14.47 12.74
N THR A 96 -16.26 -14.74 13.32
CA THR A 96 -17.54 -14.54 12.63
C THR A 96 -17.73 -13.07 12.28
N SER A 97 -18.04 -12.80 11.02
CA SER A 97 -18.29 -11.44 10.56
C SER A 97 -19.52 -10.83 11.25
N CYS A 98 -19.44 -9.54 11.59
CA CYS A 98 -20.59 -8.77 12.04
C CYS A 98 -21.39 -8.17 10.87
N ILE A 99 -21.06 -8.50 9.62
CA ILE A 99 -21.70 -7.97 8.41
C ILE A 99 -22.33 -9.09 7.60
N GLU A 100 -23.53 -8.81 7.09
CA GLU A 100 -24.19 -9.56 6.03
C GLU A 100 -24.22 -8.72 4.74
N TRP A 101 -23.97 -9.35 3.60
CA TRP A 101 -24.10 -8.72 2.29
C TRP A 101 -25.43 -9.14 1.67
N ARG A 102 -26.39 -8.22 1.61
CA ARG A 102 -27.74 -8.48 1.09
C ARG A 102 -27.84 -8.04 -0.36
N TYR A 103 -28.36 -8.91 -1.22
CA TYR A 103 -28.57 -8.59 -2.62
C TYR A 103 -29.91 -7.87 -2.82
N GLU A 104 -29.84 -6.60 -3.21
CA GLU A 104 -30.93 -5.66 -3.42
C GLU A 104 -30.77 -5.03 -4.82
N PRO A 105 -31.14 -5.75 -5.90
CA PRO A 105 -30.90 -5.33 -7.28
C PRO A 105 -31.59 -4.01 -7.66
N GLU A 106 -32.67 -3.64 -6.98
CA GLU A 106 -33.35 -2.36 -7.15
C GLU A 106 -32.52 -1.16 -6.72
N LYS A 107 -31.48 -1.36 -5.90
CA LYS A 107 -30.50 -0.35 -5.50
C LYS A 107 -29.26 -0.32 -6.39
N ALA A 108 -29.18 -1.20 -7.39
CA ALA A 108 -28.02 -1.27 -8.28
C ALA A 108 -27.88 0.04 -9.08
N ILE A 109 -26.62 0.47 -9.25
CA ILE A 109 -26.25 1.67 -9.99
C ILE A 109 -25.55 1.24 -11.27
N SER A 110 -25.93 1.81 -12.42
CA SER A 110 -25.24 1.53 -13.69
C SER A 110 -23.79 2.00 -13.62
N HIS A 111 -22.84 1.08 -13.73
CA HIS A 111 -21.42 1.40 -13.59
C HIS A 111 -20.52 0.53 -14.46
N VAL A 112 -19.26 0.96 -14.60
CA VAL A 112 -18.18 0.16 -15.19
C VAL A 112 -16.89 0.33 -14.38
N ALA A 113 -16.14 -0.74 -14.21
CA ALA A 113 -14.80 -0.75 -13.64
C ALA A 113 -13.78 -1.09 -14.74
N ILE A 114 -12.87 -0.16 -15.04
CA ILE A 114 -12.03 -0.22 -16.22
C ILE A 114 -10.55 -0.20 -15.81
N GLY A 115 -9.77 -1.20 -16.23
CA GLY A 115 -8.34 -1.24 -15.96
C GLY A 115 -7.49 -1.74 -17.12
N ASP A 116 -6.27 -1.21 -17.21
CA ASP A 116 -5.27 -1.55 -18.23
C ASP A 116 -4.37 -2.71 -17.79
N THR A 117 -4.95 -3.71 -17.15
CA THR A 117 -4.26 -4.95 -16.77
C THR A 117 -4.86 -6.11 -17.55
N GLU A 118 -4.11 -7.21 -17.66
CA GLU A 118 -4.53 -8.34 -18.49
C GLU A 118 -5.89 -8.92 -18.06
N HIS A 119 -6.11 -8.97 -16.73
CA HIS A 119 -7.31 -9.45 -16.07
C HIS A 119 -7.62 -8.59 -14.83
N ALA A 120 -8.79 -8.83 -14.22
CA ALA A 120 -9.13 -8.22 -12.92
C ALA A 120 -8.11 -8.56 -11.84
N GLY A 121 -7.92 -7.64 -10.89
CA GLY A 121 -6.93 -7.73 -9.82
C GLY A 121 -5.95 -6.55 -9.78
N GLY A 122 -6.00 -5.64 -10.76
CA GLY A 122 -5.13 -4.46 -10.82
C GLY A 122 -3.66 -4.87 -10.75
N GLN A 123 -2.89 -4.23 -9.86
CA GLN A 123 -1.46 -4.53 -9.74
C GLN A 123 -1.13 -6.00 -9.46
N TRP A 124 -2.07 -6.83 -8.98
CA TRP A 124 -1.84 -8.26 -8.75
C TRP A 124 -1.77 -9.07 -10.05
N ALA A 125 -2.41 -8.58 -11.12
CA ALA A 125 -2.35 -9.17 -12.44
C ALA A 125 -1.03 -8.85 -13.19
N ASP A 126 -0.26 -7.88 -12.71
CA ASP A 126 1.01 -7.48 -13.32
C ASP A 126 2.20 -8.33 -12.84
N LYS A 127 3.30 -8.33 -13.62
CA LYS A 127 4.61 -8.90 -13.23
C LYS A 127 5.72 -7.84 -13.36
N PRO A 128 5.79 -6.87 -12.42
CA PRO A 128 6.61 -5.67 -12.59
C PRO A 128 8.09 -5.82 -12.23
N VAL A 129 8.48 -6.94 -11.61
CA VAL A 129 9.85 -7.20 -11.11
C VAL A 129 10.26 -8.64 -11.44
N SER A 130 11.56 -8.88 -11.55
CA SER A 130 12.19 -10.19 -11.79
C SER A 130 12.13 -11.12 -10.56
N ALA A 131 11.08 -11.02 -9.76
CA ALA A 131 10.84 -11.87 -8.61
C ALA A 131 9.89 -13.03 -8.98
N SER A 132 10.04 -14.16 -8.30
CA SER A 132 9.14 -15.29 -8.42
C SER A 132 7.73 -14.87 -8.02
N ALA A 133 6.75 -15.27 -8.83
CA ALA A 133 5.34 -15.07 -8.51
C ALA A 133 4.86 -16.00 -7.38
N ASP A 134 5.70 -16.96 -6.96
CA ASP A 134 5.40 -17.92 -5.90
C ASP A 134 5.79 -17.40 -4.50
N ILE A 135 6.29 -16.18 -4.39
CA ILE A 135 6.52 -15.54 -3.09
C ILE A 135 5.17 -15.33 -2.38
N GLY A 136 5.11 -15.74 -1.12
CA GLY A 136 3.96 -15.56 -0.25
C GLY A 136 3.68 -14.07 0.02
N THR A 137 2.40 -13.71 0.05
CA THR A 137 1.97 -12.36 0.39
C THR A 137 2.42 -11.91 1.76
N LEU A 138 2.36 -10.60 2.01
CA LEU A 138 2.52 -10.05 3.37
C LEU A 138 1.28 -10.29 4.23
N SER A 139 0.10 -10.27 3.64
CA SER A 139 -1.15 -10.54 4.36
C SER A 139 -1.48 -12.02 4.35
N TYR A 140 -2.15 -12.51 5.39
CA TYR A 140 -2.71 -13.87 5.38
C TYR A 140 -3.92 -13.96 4.44
N ALA A 141 -4.23 -15.16 3.96
CA ALA A 141 -5.32 -15.45 3.01
C ALA A 141 -6.64 -14.76 3.39
N GLU A 142 -7.07 -14.88 4.66
CA GLU A 142 -8.30 -14.27 5.16
C GLU A 142 -8.33 -12.74 5.09
N GLN A 143 -7.16 -12.06 5.06
CA GLN A 143 -7.05 -10.59 4.95
C GLN A 143 -7.12 -10.12 3.48
N LEU A 144 -7.13 -11.06 2.53
CA LEU A 144 -7.19 -10.82 1.09
C LEU A 144 -8.57 -11.14 0.51
N SER A 145 -9.45 -11.76 1.30
CA SER A 145 -10.83 -12.06 0.93
C SER A 145 -11.61 -10.79 0.61
N LEU A 146 -12.47 -10.90 -0.41
CA LEU A 146 -13.38 -9.88 -0.85
C LEU A 146 -14.82 -10.28 -0.43
N PRO A 147 -15.75 -9.33 -0.36
CA PRO A 147 -17.15 -9.60 -0.04
C PRO A 147 -17.81 -10.65 -0.94
N GLY A 148 -18.69 -11.49 -0.39
CA GLY A 148 -19.51 -12.43 -1.18
C GLY A 148 -18.79 -13.67 -1.72
N TYR A 149 -17.46 -13.64 -1.85
CA TYR A 149 -16.65 -14.79 -2.26
C TYR A 149 -15.27 -14.70 -1.61
N SER A 150 -15.02 -15.52 -0.59
CA SER A 150 -13.77 -15.48 0.17
C SER A 150 -12.64 -16.22 -0.54
N TYR A 151 -11.40 -15.97 -0.11
CA TYR A 151 -10.26 -16.75 -0.60
C TYR A 151 -10.39 -18.24 -0.26
N ALA A 152 -10.95 -18.57 0.92
CA ALA A 152 -11.20 -19.94 1.32
C ALA A 152 -12.20 -20.65 0.39
N ASP A 153 -13.28 -19.94 -0.01
CA ASP A 153 -14.23 -20.45 -1.00
C ASP A 153 -13.54 -20.75 -2.33
N HIS A 154 -12.63 -19.88 -2.76
CA HIS A 154 -11.85 -20.09 -3.98
C HIS A 154 -10.96 -21.33 -3.92
N VAL A 155 -10.22 -21.51 -2.83
CA VAL A 155 -9.38 -22.70 -2.66
C VAL A 155 -10.22 -23.97 -2.63
N ALA A 156 -11.38 -23.94 -1.96
CA ALA A 156 -12.31 -25.08 -1.92
C ALA A 156 -12.82 -25.47 -3.32
N THR A 157 -13.07 -24.50 -4.21
CA THR A 157 -13.46 -24.80 -5.61
C THR A 157 -12.35 -25.46 -6.45
N LEU A 158 -11.10 -25.36 -6.02
CA LEU A 158 -9.95 -25.94 -6.72
C LEU A 158 -9.58 -27.35 -6.21
N GLU A 159 -10.45 -27.98 -5.39
CA GLU A 159 -10.23 -29.30 -4.76
C GLU A 159 -8.94 -29.39 -3.93
N LYS A 160 -8.35 -28.25 -3.55
CA LYS A 160 -7.21 -28.17 -2.63
C LYS A 160 -7.75 -28.24 -1.21
N GLN A 161 -7.58 -29.39 -0.57
CA GLN A 161 -8.19 -29.73 0.72
C GLN A 161 -7.32 -29.33 1.92
N ASP A 162 -6.61 -28.21 1.83
CA ASP A 162 -5.74 -27.73 2.90
C ASP A 162 -6.40 -26.61 3.72
N GLN A 163 -6.14 -26.65 5.02
CA GLN A 163 -6.55 -25.63 5.98
C GLN A 163 -5.92 -24.28 5.58
N CYS A 164 -6.75 -23.30 5.22
CA CYS A 164 -6.32 -21.97 4.75
C CYS A 164 -5.90 -21.01 5.88
N ASP A 165 -6.01 -21.45 7.14
CA ASP A 165 -5.74 -20.63 8.31
C ASP A 165 -4.25 -20.28 8.40
N PHE A 166 -3.94 -19.00 8.60
CA PHE A 166 -2.56 -18.50 8.70
C PHE A 166 -1.67 -18.79 7.48
N VAL A 167 -2.27 -19.07 6.32
CA VAL A 167 -1.53 -19.25 5.06
C VAL A 167 -1.27 -17.88 4.43
N ARG A 168 -0.04 -17.68 3.94
CA ARG A 168 0.32 -16.55 3.08
C ARG A 168 0.35 -17.04 1.64
N PRO A 169 -0.76 -16.89 0.89
CA PRO A 169 -0.82 -17.39 -0.48
C PRO A 169 0.22 -16.71 -1.36
N SER A 170 0.64 -17.38 -2.41
CA SER A 170 1.53 -16.76 -3.40
C SER A 170 0.83 -15.61 -4.14
N ARG A 171 1.63 -14.72 -4.73
CA ARG A 171 1.09 -13.68 -5.63
C ARG A 171 0.29 -14.30 -6.78
N THR A 172 0.75 -15.42 -7.35
CA THR A 172 0.03 -16.17 -8.39
C THR A 172 -1.36 -16.60 -7.93
N GLU A 173 -1.46 -17.17 -6.73
CA GLU A 173 -2.74 -17.65 -6.19
C GLU A 173 -3.71 -16.51 -5.89
N VAL A 174 -3.22 -15.38 -5.35
CA VAL A 174 -4.06 -14.19 -5.14
C VAL A 174 -4.52 -13.59 -6.46
N ALA A 175 -3.66 -13.55 -7.48
CA ALA A 175 -4.04 -13.10 -8.82
C ALA A 175 -5.09 -14.01 -9.46
N SER A 176 -4.99 -15.34 -9.26
CA SER A 176 -6.01 -16.31 -9.70
C SER A 176 -7.35 -16.05 -9.03
N TYR A 177 -7.35 -15.86 -7.71
CA TYR A 177 -8.54 -15.54 -6.94
C TYR A 177 -9.21 -14.24 -7.40
N LEU A 178 -8.46 -13.14 -7.51
CA LEU A 178 -8.99 -11.84 -7.94
C LEU A 178 -9.49 -11.85 -9.40
N ARG A 179 -8.90 -12.69 -10.26
CA ARG A 179 -9.36 -12.90 -11.62
C ARG A 179 -10.70 -13.65 -11.66
N ALA A 180 -10.91 -14.62 -10.78
CA ALA A 180 -12.14 -15.40 -10.72
C ALA A 180 -13.29 -14.65 -10.04
N TYR A 181 -12.97 -13.71 -9.14
CA TYR A 181 -13.96 -12.99 -8.32
C TYR A 181 -15.13 -12.38 -9.10
N PRO A 182 -14.94 -11.63 -10.22
CA PRO A 182 -16.06 -11.00 -10.91
C PRO A 182 -17.13 -11.99 -11.41
N GLU A 183 -16.71 -13.16 -11.89
CA GLU A 183 -17.63 -14.22 -12.32
C GLU A 183 -18.29 -14.90 -11.12
N ALA A 184 -17.50 -15.17 -10.06
CA ALA A 184 -17.99 -15.85 -8.86
C ALA A 184 -19.11 -15.09 -8.14
N VAL A 185 -19.05 -13.75 -8.14
CA VAL A 185 -20.07 -12.90 -7.51
C VAL A 185 -21.04 -12.24 -8.49
N GLY A 186 -20.98 -12.60 -9.79
CA GLY A 186 -21.95 -12.13 -10.79
C GLY A 186 -21.85 -10.65 -11.17
N ILE A 187 -20.65 -10.07 -11.17
CA ILE A 187 -20.39 -8.66 -11.54
C ILE A 187 -19.55 -8.50 -12.81
N ALA A 188 -19.25 -9.59 -13.49
CA ALA A 188 -18.29 -9.63 -14.61
C ALA A 188 -18.72 -8.77 -15.81
N ASP A 189 -19.99 -8.42 -15.95
CA ASP A 189 -20.52 -7.54 -17.00
C ASP A 189 -20.14 -6.07 -16.83
N ALA A 190 -19.79 -5.61 -15.63
CA ALA A 190 -19.28 -4.26 -15.41
C ALA A 190 -17.74 -4.15 -15.40
N VAL A 191 -17.00 -5.26 -15.42
CA VAL A 191 -15.53 -5.24 -15.27
C VAL A 191 -14.84 -5.39 -16.64
N PHE A 192 -14.10 -4.36 -17.04
CA PHE A 192 -13.39 -4.28 -18.32
C PHE A 192 -11.88 -4.26 -18.08
N ALA A 193 -11.21 -5.35 -18.46
CA ALA A 193 -9.75 -5.47 -18.45
C ALA A 193 -9.15 -5.05 -19.82
N ARG A 194 -7.83 -4.91 -19.88
CA ARG A 194 -7.07 -4.53 -21.11
C ARG A 194 -7.62 -3.28 -21.79
N THR A 195 -8.16 -2.36 -20.98
CA THR A 195 -8.82 -1.16 -21.46
C THR A 195 -8.16 0.03 -20.81
N ARG A 196 -7.46 0.81 -21.62
CA ARG A 196 -6.77 2.01 -21.18
C ARG A 196 -7.73 3.20 -21.13
N VAL A 197 -7.60 3.99 -20.07
CA VAL A 197 -8.38 5.22 -19.85
C VAL A 197 -7.44 6.41 -19.98
N ASP A 198 -7.75 7.31 -20.90
CA ASP A 198 -7.11 8.63 -21.07
C ASP A 198 -8.20 9.70 -21.38
N ASP A 199 -7.80 10.97 -21.40
CA ASP A 199 -8.64 12.12 -21.74
C ASP A 199 -9.90 12.28 -20.88
N VAL A 200 -9.78 12.01 -19.57
CA VAL A 200 -10.90 12.16 -18.63
C VAL A 200 -11.09 13.62 -18.25
N CYS A 201 -12.26 14.16 -18.58
CA CYS A 201 -12.57 15.57 -18.41
C CYS A 201 -13.87 15.77 -17.64
N ARG A 202 -13.91 16.79 -16.78
CA ARG A 202 -15.16 17.28 -16.21
C ARG A 202 -15.97 18.01 -17.28
N ILE A 203 -17.27 17.75 -17.30
CA ILE A 203 -18.27 18.47 -18.09
C ILE A 203 -19.34 19.04 -17.14
N LYS A 204 -20.32 19.80 -17.66
CA LYS A 204 -21.35 20.46 -16.86
C LYS A 204 -22.11 19.49 -15.94
N ASP A 205 -22.50 18.34 -16.48
CA ASP A 205 -23.39 17.37 -15.81
C ASP A 205 -22.66 16.05 -15.45
N GLY A 206 -21.34 16.11 -15.20
CA GLY A 206 -20.54 14.94 -14.84
C GLY A 206 -19.17 14.92 -15.51
N PHE A 207 -18.84 13.80 -16.16
CA PHE A 207 -17.54 13.54 -16.76
C PHE A 207 -17.67 12.86 -18.12
N ILE A 208 -16.63 13.02 -18.94
CA ILE A 208 -16.42 12.26 -20.17
C ILE A 208 -15.06 11.57 -20.11
N ILE A 209 -15.01 10.30 -20.52
CA ILE A 209 -13.80 9.52 -20.71
C ILE A 209 -13.51 9.54 -22.21
N GLY A 210 -12.72 10.53 -22.66
CA GLY A 210 -12.55 10.84 -24.08
C GLY A 210 -12.05 9.66 -24.92
N SER A 211 -11.05 8.94 -24.40
CA SER A 211 -10.49 7.73 -25.02
C SER A 211 -11.50 6.62 -25.33
N LEU A 212 -12.59 6.55 -24.56
CA LEU A 212 -13.59 5.46 -24.65
C LEU A 212 -14.97 5.96 -25.08
N GLY A 213 -15.18 7.27 -25.20
CA GLY A 213 -16.48 7.87 -25.54
C GLY A 213 -17.57 7.67 -24.48
N ILE A 214 -17.20 7.42 -23.22
CA ILE A 214 -18.15 7.15 -22.11
C ILE A 214 -18.46 8.45 -21.38
N ARG A 215 -19.72 8.65 -20.99
CA ARG A 215 -20.14 9.71 -20.07
C ARG A 215 -20.63 9.14 -18.76
N CYS A 216 -20.31 9.79 -17.64
CA CYS A 216 -20.79 9.40 -16.32
C CYS A 216 -21.06 10.60 -15.42
N LYS A 217 -21.86 10.40 -14.36
CA LYS A 217 -22.12 11.42 -13.33
C LYS A 217 -21.05 11.41 -12.25
N HIS A 218 -20.61 10.21 -11.85
CA HIS A 218 -19.64 9.98 -10.79
C HIS A 218 -18.36 9.37 -11.36
N LEU A 219 -17.23 9.86 -10.85
CA LEU A 219 -15.90 9.37 -11.18
C LEU A 219 -15.23 8.79 -9.94
N VAL A 220 -14.82 7.53 -9.99
CA VAL A 220 -14.09 6.90 -8.89
C VAL A 220 -12.68 6.57 -9.35
N LEU A 221 -11.68 7.11 -8.66
CA LEU A 221 -10.28 6.80 -8.88
C LEU A 221 -9.91 5.62 -7.98
N ALA A 222 -9.73 4.46 -8.59
CA ALA A 222 -9.24 3.22 -7.99
C ALA A 222 -7.95 2.73 -8.69
N SER A 223 -7.21 3.66 -9.30
CA SER A 223 -6.03 3.38 -10.14
C SER A 223 -4.79 2.95 -9.34
N GLY A 224 -4.81 3.18 -8.03
CA GLY A 224 -3.72 2.84 -7.12
C GLY A 224 -2.50 3.76 -7.24
N THR A 225 -1.47 3.44 -6.45
CA THR A 225 -0.25 4.26 -6.29
C THR A 225 1.03 3.53 -6.69
N PHE A 226 0.87 2.42 -7.41
CA PHE A 226 1.95 1.52 -7.79
C PHE A 226 1.88 1.18 -9.28
N THR A 227 1.44 2.10 -10.14
CA THR A 227 1.31 1.85 -11.58
C THR A 227 2.61 2.10 -12.35
N VAL A 228 3.41 3.07 -11.91
CA VAL A 228 4.65 3.50 -12.56
C VAL A 228 5.86 2.98 -11.78
N ASN A 229 6.67 2.13 -12.42
CA ASN A 229 8.00 1.77 -11.90
C ASN A 229 8.93 2.98 -11.98
N ILE A 230 9.69 3.26 -10.92
CA ILE A 230 10.72 4.29 -10.98
C ILE A 230 11.88 3.71 -11.81
N PRO A 231 12.20 4.27 -12.99
CA PRO A 231 13.25 3.72 -13.83
C PRO A 231 14.63 3.93 -13.19
N PRO A 232 15.62 3.07 -13.51
CA PRO A 232 16.99 3.33 -13.13
C PRO A 232 17.48 4.67 -13.72
N PRO A 233 18.37 5.40 -13.02
CA PRO A 233 19.09 6.53 -13.61
C PRO A 233 19.75 6.15 -14.94
N LEU A 234 19.89 7.11 -15.87
CA LEU A 234 20.45 6.86 -17.20
C LEU A 234 21.84 6.21 -17.15
N SER A 235 22.65 6.51 -16.14
CA SER A 235 23.97 5.89 -15.94
C SER A 235 23.91 4.39 -15.68
N LEU A 236 22.78 3.85 -15.23
CA LEU A 236 22.55 2.43 -14.98
C LEU A 236 21.78 1.73 -16.11
N ALA A 237 21.31 2.47 -17.12
CA ALA A 237 20.58 1.91 -18.25
C ALA A 237 21.36 0.79 -18.98
N PRO A 238 22.70 0.86 -19.18
CA PRO A 238 23.44 -0.22 -19.82
C PRO A 238 23.41 -1.53 -19.01
N VAL A 239 23.50 -1.45 -17.67
CA VAL A 239 23.45 -2.65 -16.80
C VAL A 239 22.04 -3.25 -16.77
N ALA A 240 21.01 -2.40 -16.85
CA ALA A 240 19.61 -2.83 -16.87
C ALA A 240 19.24 -3.66 -18.11
N GLN A 241 20.05 -3.61 -19.18
CA GLN A 241 19.86 -4.39 -20.40
C GLN A 241 20.55 -5.77 -20.36
N LEU A 242 21.38 -6.02 -19.34
CA LEU A 242 22.09 -7.29 -19.18
C LEU A 242 21.19 -8.31 -18.46
N ASP A 243 21.23 -9.57 -18.91
CA ASP A 243 20.49 -10.69 -18.31
C ASP A 243 21.35 -11.95 -18.17
N SER A 244 22.63 -11.79 -17.84
CA SER A 244 23.52 -12.92 -17.59
C SER A 244 23.24 -13.52 -16.21
N VAL A 245 22.47 -14.62 -16.20
CA VAL A 245 22.03 -15.33 -14.99
C VAL A 245 23.19 -15.97 -14.20
N LEU A 246 24.29 -16.30 -14.89
CA LEU A 246 25.48 -16.89 -14.27
C LEU A 246 26.33 -15.87 -13.50
N GLU A 247 26.23 -14.60 -13.90
CA GLU A 247 27.04 -13.51 -13.36
C GLU A 247 26.32 -12.81 -12.19
N PRO A 248 27.05 -12.09 -11.33
CA PRO A 248 26.48 -11.44 -10.15
C PRO A 248 25.32 -10.49 -10.50
N LEU A 249 24.25 -10.53 -9.70
CA LEU A 249 23.11 -9.62 -9.85
C LEU A 249 23.32 -8.38 -8.96
N LEU A 250 23.23 -7.20 -9.56
CA LEU A 250 23.15 -5.94 -8.83
C LEU A 250 21.69 -5.68 -8.43
N VAL A 251 21.42 -5.58 -7.13
CA VAL A 251 20.09 -5.22 -6.61
C VAL A 251 20.18 -3.85 -5.95
N ILE A 252 19.33 -2.91 -6.36
CA ILE A 252 19.27 -1.57 -5.77
C ILE A 252 17.88 -1.33 -5.20
N GLY A 253 17.78 -1.24 -3.87
CA GLY A 253 16.52 -1.04 -3.15
C GLY A 253 16.65 -1.44 -1.68
N SER A 254 15.67 -1.12 -0.84
CA SER A 254 15.73 -1.47 0.60
C SER A 254 14.39 -2.00 1.17
N GLY A 255 13.41 -2.21 0.30
CA GLY A 255 12.06 -2.64 0.65
C GLY A 255 11.75 -4.09 0.29
N PHE A 256 10.46 -4.43 0.30
CA PHE A 256 9.97 -5.79 -0.01
C PHE A 256 10.38 -6.27 -1.39
N SER A 257 10.22 -5.45 -2.44
CA SER A 257 10.62 -5.85 -3.81
C SER A 257 12.11 -6.18 -3.94
N ALA A 258 12.97 -5.50 -3.18
CA ALA A 258 14.40 -5.85 -3.13
C ALA A 258 14.63 -7.20 -2.46
N ALA A 259 13.95 -7.46 -1.34
CA ALA A 259 13.99 -8.76 -0.70
C ALA A 259 13.44 -9.86 -1.61
N ASP A 260 12.32 -9.62 -2.31
CA ASP A 260 11.69 -10.55 -3.22
C ASP A 260 12.64 -10.99 -4.35
N VAL A 261 13.34 -10.03 -4.96
CA VAL A 261 14.38 -10.30 -5.95
C VAL A 261 15.51 -11.16 -5.35
N ILE A 262 16.02 -10.78 -4.17
CA ILE A 262 17.12 -11.51 -3.50
C ILE A 262 16.71 -12.95 -3.14
N ILE A 263 15.46 -13.14 -2.70
CA ILE A 263 14.90 -14.44 -2.33
C ILE A 263 14.67 -15.30 -3.59
N SER A 264 14.26 -14.68 -4.70
CA SER A 264 13.94 -15.38 -5.95
C SER A 264 15.15 -15.70 -6.82
N ALA A 265 16.23 -14.94 -6.68
CA ALA A 265 17.45 -15.17 -7.44
C ALA A 265 17.98 -16.60 -7.21
N PRO A 266 18.60 -17.24 -8.21
CA PRO A 266 19.13 -18.60 -8.07
C PRO A 266 20.01 -18.73 -6.80
N PRO A 267 19.89 -19.83 -6.02
CA PRO A 267 20.63 -20.05 -4.77
C PRO A 267 22.15 -19.82 -4.85
N THR A 268 22.72 -20.08 -6.02
CA THR A 268 24.15 -20.00 -6.32
C THR A 268 24.57 -18.67 -6.98
N ARG A 269 23.62 -17.82 -7.38
CA ARG A 269 23.93 -16.53 -8.01
C ARG A 269 24.45 -15.55 -6.97
N ARG A 270 25.56 -14.89 -7.23
CA ARG A 270 26.09 -13.85 -6.32
C ARG A 270 25.19 -12.61 -6.36
N ILE A 271 24.98 -11.98 -5.21
CA ILE A 271 24.17 -10.77 -5.07
C ILE A 271 25.05 -9.64 -4.57
N VAL A 272 25.06 -8.53 -5.31
CA VAL A 272 25.60 -7.24 -4.86
C VAL A 272 24.40 -6.35 -4.55
N HIS A 273 24.15 -6.07 -3.27
CA HIS A 273 22.95 -5.37 -2.82
C HIS A 273 23.27 -3.98 -2.28
N ILE A 274 22.86 -2.94 -3.00
CA ILE A 274 22.95 -1.54 -2.57
C ILE A 274 21.61 -1.14 -1.96
N PHE A 275 21.63 -0.68 -0.70
CA PHE A 275 20.41 -0.33 0.03
C PHE A 275 20.58 0.89 0.93
N GLN A 276 19.49 1.65 1.10
CA GLN A 276 19.44 2.72 2.09
C GLN A 276 19.36 2.14 3.51
N TRP A 277 20.27 2.57 4.39
CA TRP A 277 20.34 2.15 5.78
C TRP A 277 20.35 3.34 6.73
N ALA A 278 19.18 3.62 7.31
CA ALA A 278 18.99 4.70 8.28
C ALA A 278 17.96 4.28 9.35
N PRO A 279 18.30 3.35 10.27
CA PRO A 279 17.32 2.71 11.16
C PRO A 279 16.56 3.67 12.08
N GLU A 280 17.15 4.81 12.43
CA GLU A 280 16.54 5.80 13.33
C GLU A 280 15.60 6.79 12.63
N THR A 281 15.93 7.18 11.39
CA THR A 281 15.15 8.20 10.65
C THR A 281 14.30 7.61 9.54
N ARG A 282 14.71 6.48 8.95
CA ARG A 282 14.02 5.82 7.84
C ARG A 282 14.31 4.32 7.85
N ALA A 283 13.78 3.62 8.85
CA ALA A 283 13.91 2.17 8.92
C ALA A 283 13.39 1.49 7.65
N SER A 284 14.11 0.46 7.19
CA SER A 284 13.61 -0.45 6.15
C SER A 284 12.28 -1.06 6.61
N PRO A 285 11.28 -1.20 5.72
CA PRO A 285 10.02 -1.86 6.06
C PRO A 285 10.22 -3.31 6.52
N LEU A 286 11.32 -3.96 6.10
CA LEU A 286 11.67 -5.32 6.54
C LEU A 286 11.98 -5.39 8.05
N ARG A 287 12.26 -4.26 8.72
CA ARG A 287 12.45 -4.21 10.18
C ARG A 287 11.23 -4.71 10.96
N GLY A 288 10.03 -4.49 10.42
CA GLY A 288 8.77 -4.92 11.04
C GLY A 288 8.46 -6.40 10.87
N CYS A 289 9.20 -7.12 10.01
CA CYS A 289 8.95 -8.52 9.71
C CYS A 289 9.37 -9.41 10.90
N HIS A 290 8.38 -9.98 11.59
CA HIS A 290 8.63 -10.96 12.64
C HIS A 290 9.27 -12.24 12.07
N HIS A 291 10.32 -12.75 12.71
CA HIS A 291 11.10 -13.88 12.20
C HIS A 291 10.33 -15.20 12.08
N THR A 292 9.21 -15.35 12.80
CA THR A 292 8.36 -16.55 12.70
C THR A 292 7.30 -16.43 11.60
N ALA A 293 6.76 -15.21 11.36
CA ALA A 293 5.72 -15.00 10.35
C ALA A 293 6.31 -14.80 8.95
N TYR A 294 7.44 -14.10 8.90
CA TYR A 294 8.12 -13.66 7.69
C TYR A 294 9.61 -14.04 7.75
N PRO A 295 9.95 -15.33 7.93
CA PRO A 295 11.33 -15.78 8.11
C PRO A 295 12.25 -15.36 6.94
N GLU A 296 11.73 -15.35 5.71
CA GLU A 296 12.44 -14.97 4.49
C GLU A 296 12.84 -13.49 4.51
N TYR A 297 11.90 -12.59 4.81
CA TYR A 297 12.14 -11.14 4.89
C TYR A 297 13.01 -10.76 6.09
N ALA A 298 12.75 -11.37 7.25
CA ALA A 298 13.55 -11.17 8.45
C ALA A 298 15.01 -11.61 8.23
N THR A 299 15.23 -12.66 7.43
CA THR A 299 16.59 -13.11 7.07
C THR A 299 17.29 -12.08 6.19
N VAL A 300 16.64 -11.53 5.15
CA VAL A 300 17.23 -10.47 4.32
C VAL A 300 17.59 -9.24 5.17
N TYR A 301 16.68 -8.80 6.05
CA TYR A 301 16.92 -7.68 6.96
C TYR A 301 18.11 -7.93 7.91
N ARG A 302 18.26 -9.17 8.42
CA ARG A 302 19.41 -9.56 9.22
C ARG A 302 20.72 -9.41 8.44
N GLN A 303 20.75 -9.78 7.17
CA GLN A 303 21.94 -9.65 6.33
C GLN A 303 22.28 -8.18 6.03
N MET A 304 21.26 -7.35 5.76
CA MET A 304 21.43 -5.90 5.65
C MET A 304 22.05 -5.30 6.93
N LYS A 305 21.56 -5.72 8.11
CA LYS A 305 22.09 -5.29 9.40
C LYS A 305 23.54 -5.72 9.61
N LEU A 306 23.89 -6.97 9.28
CA LEU A 306 25.26 -7.48 9.39
C LEU A 306 26.23 -6.69 8.48
N ALA A 307 25.82 -6.42 7.24
CA ALA A 307 26.60 -5.60 6.31
C ALA A 307 26.82 -4.17 6.84
N ALA A 308 25.78 -3.54 7.40
CA ALA A 308 25.89 -2.22 8.02
C ALA A 308 26.80 -2.18 9.26
N ILE A 309 26.83 -3.24 10.06
CA ILE A 309 27.78 -3.33 11.19
C ILE A 309 29.20 -3.51 10.68
N ALA A 310 29.40 -4.31 9.62
CA ALA A 310 30.71 -4.54 9.03
C ALA A 310 31.28 -3.28 8.37
N SER A 311 30.46 -2.47 7.69
CA SER A 311 30.90 -1.22 7.03
C SER A 311 31.38 -0.15 8.02
N ASN A 312 30.86 -0.15 9.25
CA ASN A 312 31.23 0.83 10.28
C ASN A 312 32.52 0.46 11.02
N LYS A 313 32.99 -0.78 10.91
CA LYS A 313 34.24 -1.21 11.53
C LYS A 313 35.39 -0.93 10.57
N THR A 314 36.19 0.09 10.88
CA THR A 314 37.51 0.29 10.29
C THR A 314 38.36 -0.96 10.55
N ARG A 315 38.51 -1.77 9.50
CA ARG A 315 39.40 -2.92 9.31
C ARG A 315 40.19 -3.39 10.55
N ALA A 316 39.60 -4.30 11.34
CA ALA A 316 40.31 -5.39 12.03
C ALA A 316 39.33 -6.33 12.76
N VAL A 317 39.78 -7.58 12.92
CA VAL A 317 39.17 -8.72 13.62
C VAL A 317 38.28 -9.62 12.75
N LYS A 318 38.85 -10.78 12.41
CA LYS A 318 38.15 -11.94 11.83
C LYS A 318 36.89 -12.26 12.64
N SER A 319 35.75 -12.30 11.97
CA SER A 319 34.46 -12.67 12.54
C SER A 319 34.55 -14.06 13.19
N PRO A 320 34.04 -14.27 14.42
CA PRO A 320 33.88 -15.62 14.94
C PRO A 320 32.82 -16.34 14.11
N SER A 321 33.11 -17.58 13.72
CA SER A 321 32.19 -18.43 12.97
C SER A 321 30.90 -18.63 13.77
N ALA A 322 29.81 -17.99 13.35
CA ALA A 322 28.50 -18.24 13.93
C ALA A 322 28.07 -19.67 13.55
N ARG A 323 27.86 -20.52 14.57
CA ARG A 323 27.25 -21.85 14.41
C ARG A 323 25.92 -21.69 13.65
N ARG A 324 25.88 -22.22 12.42
CA ARG A 324 24.69 -22.30 11.57
C ARG A 324 23.70 -23.29 12.21
N LYS A 325 22.65 -22.79 12.85
CA LYS A 325 21.40 -23.55 12.91
C LYS A 325 20.74 -23.36 11.54
N SER A 326 20.68 -24.43 10.76
CA SER A 326 19.99 -24.47 9.48
C SER A 326 18.53 -24.10 9.71
N ASN A 327 18.10 -22.95 9.19
CA ASN A 327 16.69 -22.64 9.14
C ASN A 327 16.12 -23.34 7.89
N PRO A 328 15.10 -24.20 7.98
CA PRO A 328 14.59 -24.99 6.85
C PRO A 328 14.08 -24.15 5.67
N TYR A 329 13.94 -22.82 5.84
CA TYR A 329 13.54 -21.87 4.80
C TYR A 329 14.73 -21.18 4.10
N GLN A 330 15.98 -21.53 4.41
CA GLN A 330 17.16 -20.93 3.79
C GLN A 330 17.56 -21.68 2.52
N ASN A 331 16.99 -21.26 1.39
CA ASN A 331 17.32 -21.82 0.08
C ASN A 331 18.60 -21.24 -0.56
N ARG A 332 19.32 -20.30 0.07
CA ARG A 332 20.57 -19.72 -0.50
C ARG A 332 21.76 -19.74 0.46
N ASP A 333 22.96 -19.85 -0.09
CA ASP A 333 24.19 -19.60 0.67
C ASP A 333 24.44 -18.09 0.82
N TRP A 334 24.27 -17.59 2.04
CA TRP A 334 24.48 -16.18 2.36
C TRP A 334 25.94 -15.72 2.27
N THR A 335 26.91 -16.62 2.05
CA THR A 335 28.29 -16.20 1.70
C THR A 335 28.36 -15.52 0.32
N LEU A 336 27.38 -15.78 -0.55
CA LEU A 336 27.26 -15.20 -1.89
C LEU A 336 26.51 -13.86 -1.89
N TYR A 337 26.19 -13.33 -0.72
CA TYR A 337 25.51 -12.04 -0.56
C TYR A 337 26.52 -10.99 -0.08
N GLU A 338 26.65 -9.90 -0.83
CA GLU A 338 27.41 -8.71 -0.48
C GLU A 338 26.46 -7.53 -0.29
N GLY A 339 26.36 -7.02 0.93
CA GLY A 339 25.56 -5.85 1.24
C GLY A 339 26.39 -4.57 1.30
N LEU A 340 25.94 -3.53 0.60
CA LEU A 340 26.60 -2.23 0.48
C LEU A 340 25.67 -1.11 0.98
N PRO A 341 25.65 -0.84 2.30
CA PRO A 341 24.75 0.14 2.90
C PRO A 341 25.11 1.56 2.46
N ASN A 342 24.11 2.33 2.02
CA ASN A 342 24.24 3.73 1.62
C ASN A 342 25.28 3.99 0.51
N ALA A 343 25.66 2.96 -0.23
CA ALA A 343 26.58 3.09 -1.36
C ALA A 343 25.87 3.69 -2.59
N THR A 344 26.66 4.20 -3.53
CA THR A 344 26.15 4.80 -4.77
C THR A 344 26.99 4.33 -5.96
N VAL A 345 26.35 4.04 -7.09
CA VAL A 345 27.07 3.74 -8.34
C VAL A 345 27.51 5.07 -8.95
N VAL A 346 28.80 5.19 -9.25
CA VAL A 346 29.40 6.42 -9.80
C VAL A 346 29.76 6.28 -11.27
N ASP A 347 30.08 5.07 -11.73
CA ASP A 347 30.44 4.81 -13.12
C ASP A 347 30.08 3.37 -13.52
N VAL A 348 29.89 3.14 -14.82
CA VAL A 348 29.56 1.86 -15.42
C VAL A 348 30.32 1.69 -16.72
N SER A 349 31.10 0.61 -16.81
CA SER A 349 31.78 0.18 -18.03
C SER A 349 31.22 -1.17 -18.48
N THR A 350 30.74 -1.27 -19.72
CA THR A 350 30.13 -2.51 -20.25
C THR A 350 31.15 -3.34 -21.02
N ASN A 351 30.99 -4.66 -20.95
CA ASN A 351 31.71 -5.63 -21.75
C ASN A 351 30.70 -6.46 -22.56
N GLU A 352 30.48 -6.04 -23.80
CA GLU A 352 29.48 -6.65 -24.69
C GLU A 352 29.79 -8.12 -25.01
N GLU A 353 31.07 -8.50 -25.12
CA GLU A 353 31.46 -9.88 -25.45
C GLU A 353 31.08 -10.89 -24.36
N ARG A 354 31.12 -10.46 -23.09
CA ARG A 354 30.79 -11.29 -21.93
C ARG A 354 29.36 -11.10 -21.44
N GLY A 355 28.66 -10.08 -21.93
CA GLY A 355 27.35 -9.68 -21.38
C GLY A 355 27.44 -9.23 -19.91
N THR A 356 28.55 -8.61 -19.53
CA THR A 356 28.80 -8.12 -18.17
C THR A 356 29.07 -6.62 -18.15
N ALA A 357 29.01 -6.01 -16.97
CA ALA A 357 29.46 -4.65 -16.72
C ALA A 357 30.30 -4.59 -15.46
N ILE A 358 31.35 -3.77 -15.48
CA ILE A 358 32.07 -3.34 -14.29
C ILE A 358 31.37 -2.10 -13.77
N VAL A 359 30.82 -2.19 -12.56
CA VAL A 359 30.22 -1.07 -11.85
C VAL A 359 31.18 -0.54 -10.80
N THR A 360 31.47 0.76 -10.87
CA THR A 360 32.26 1.48 -9.86
C THR A 360 31.31 2.03 -8.81
N ILE A 361 31.52 1.60 -7.57
CA ILE A 361 30.62 1.87 -6.44
C ILE A 361 31.38 2.66 -5.39
N ARG A 362 30.85 3.84 -5.04
CA ARG A 362 31.33 4.64 -3.90
C ARG A 362 30.61 4.21 -2.63
N LEU A 363 31.37 3.71 -1.67
CA LEU A 363 30.89 3.32 -0.34
C LEU A 363 30.59 4.55 0.52
N SER A 364 29.87 4.36 1.63
CA SER A 364 29.60 5.43 2.60
C SER A 364 30.86 5.99 3.26
N SER A 365 31.97 5.24 3.26
CA SER A 365 33.29 5.69 3.71
C SER A 365 33.98 6.64 2.72
N GLY A 366 33.47 6.75 1.49
CA GLY A 366 34.12 7.46 0.37
C GLY A 366 35.04 6.59 -0.48
N GLU A 367 35.38 5.39 -0.03
CA GLU A 367 36.16 4.40 -0.81
C GLU A 367 35.39 3.99 -2.08
N GLN A 368 36.12 3.79 -3.17
CA GLN A 368 35.56 3.27 -4.43
C GLN A 368 36.00 1.83 -4.63
N ILE A 369 35.04 0.99 -4.98
CA ILE A 369 35.25 -0.43 -5.29
C ILE A 369 34.65 -0.73 -6.65
N GLU A 370 35.19 -1.73 -7.33
CA GLU A 370 34.66 -2.22 -8.61
C GLU A 370 34.03 -3.60 -8.42
N ARG A 371 32.90 -3.84 -9.07
CA ARG A 371 32.24 -5.15 -9.10
C ARG A 371 31.81 -5.46 -10.53
N GLU A 372 32.11 -6.67 -10.98
CA GLU A 372 31.54 -7.20 -12.21
C GLU A 372 30.13 -7.73 -11.94
N VAL A 373 29.17 -7.37 -12.80
CA VAL A 373 27.75 -7.73 -12.70
C VAL A 373 27.20 -8.12 -14.06
N GLY A 374 26.24 -9.03 -14.07
CA GLY A 374 25.56 -9.51 -15.29
C GLY A 374 24.13 -9.06 -15.45
N GLY A 375 23.64 -8.19 -14.56
CA GLY A 375 22.27 -7.68 -14.59
C GLY A 375 21.98 -6.73 -13.44
N LEU A 376 20.87 -6.01 -13.56
CA LEU A 376 20.40 -5.05 -12.55
C LEU A 376 18.90 -5.22 -12.30
N ASP A 377 18.55 -5.41 -11.03
CA ASP A 377 17.19 -5.20 -10.53
C ASP A 377 17.14 -3.87 -9.75
N TYR A 378 16.58 -2.85 -10.39
CA TYR A 378 16.37 -1.53 -9.82
C TYR A 378 14.99 -1.42 -9.18
N VAL A 379 14.92 -1.67 -7.88
CA VAL A 379 13.69 -1.90 -7.10
C VAL A 379 13.55 -0.89 -5.96
N VAL A 380 13.58 0.40 -6.32
CA VAL A 380 13.51 1.54 -5.39
C VAL A 380 12.09 2.02 -5.08
N GLY A 381 11.08 1.27 -5.56
CA GLY A 381 9.66 1.52 -5.35
C GLY A 381 8.91 1.96 -6.61
N ARG A 382 7.59 2.12 -6.47
CA ARG A 382 6.67 2.52 -7.54
C ARG A 382 5.92 3.80 -7.15
N ARG A 383 5.29 4.44 -8.13
CA ARG A 383 4.42 5.61 -7.97
C ARG A 383 3.12 5.39 -8.73
N GLY A 384 2.09 6.15 -8.41
CA GLY A 384 0.89 6.26 -9.23
C GLY A 384 1.02 7.43 -10.19
N THR A 385 0.05 7.58 -11.08
CA THR A 385 -0.14 8.79 -11.89
C THR A 385 -1.63 9.07 -12.04
N LEU A 386 -1.97 10.34 -12.27
CA LEU A 386 -3.30 10.81 -12.66
C LEU A 386 -3.27 11.50 -14.04
N ASP A 387 -2.29 11.18 -14.89
CA ASP A 387 -2.10 11.82 -16.20
C ASP A 387 -3.21 11.53 -17.20
N PHE A 388 -4.03 10.51 -16.94
CA PHE A 388 -5.25 10.25 -17.71
C PHE A 388 -6.35 11.30 -17.47
N LEU A 389 -6.21 12.17 -16.47
CA LEU A 389 -7.11 13.28 -16.19
C LEU A 389 -6.66 14.55 -16.90
N SER A 390 -7.61 15.37 -17.34
CA SER A 390 -7.31 16.71 -17.84
C SER A 390 -6.65 17.58 -16.76
N THR A 391 -5.81 18.53 -17.20
CA THR A 391 -5.06 19.41 -16.29
C THR A 391 -5.97 20.12 -15.28
N ASN A 392 -7.17 20.54 -15.70
CA ASN A 392 -8.13 21.23 -14.84
C ASN A 392 -8.68 20.30 -13.75
N LEU A 393 -9.11 19.09 -14.12
CA LEU A 393 -9.65 18.12 -13.17
C LEU A 393 -8.57 17.62 -12.21
N ARG A 394 -7.35 17.37 -12.72
CA ARG A 394 -6.20 17.00 -11.89
C ARG A 394 -5.86 18.09 -10.88
N THR A 395 -5.91 19.36 -11.30
CA THR A 395 -5.70 20.50 -10.39
C THR A 395 -6.77 20.55 -9.31
N GLU A 396 -8.04 20.44 -9.66
CA GLU A 396 -9.17 20.38 -8.71
C GLU A 396 -8.97 19.30 -7.64
N ILE A 397 -8.52 18.11 -8.06
CA ILE A 397 -8.27 16.97 -7.17
C ILE A 397 -7.04 17.20 -6.27
N LEU A 398 -5.96 17.80 -6.77
CA LEU A 398 -4.71 17.96 -6.02
C LEU A 398 -4.68 19.20 -5.12
N THR A 399 -5.44 20.25 -5.42
CA THR A 399 -5.41 21.49 -4.63
C THR A 399 -6.13 21.32 -3.29
N VAL A 400 -5.43 21.61 -2.18
CA VAL A 400 -6.01 21.69 -0.83
C VAL A 400 -6.51 23.11 -0.58
N PRO A 401 -7.69 23.33 0.04
CA PRO A 401 -8.26 24.66 0.24
C PRO A 401 -7.34 25.67 0.94
N ASP A 402 -6.42 25.21 1.80
CA ASP A 402 -5.55 26.06 2.64
C ASP A 402 -4.09 26.19 2.16
N GLN A 403 -3.73 25.66 0.98
CA GLN A 403 -2.37 25.77 0.46
C GLN A 403 -2.33 26.38 -0.96
N LEU A 404 -2.02 27.68 -1.03
CA LEU A 404 -1.52 28.39 -2.22
C LEU A 404 -0.06 27.99 -2.53
N ALA A 405 0.28 26.71 -2.43
CA ALA A 405 1.58 26.23 -2.91
C ALA A 405 1.52 26.13 -4.43
N PRO A 406 2.58 26.53 -5.16
CA PRO A 406 2.62 26.34 -6.61
C PRO A 406 2.39 24.86 -6.92
N LEU A 407 1.50 24.61 -7.89
CA LEU A 407 1.23 23.27 -8.42
C LEU A 407 2.56 22.59 -8.72
N ASN A 408 2.98 21.67 -7.86
CA ASN A 408 4.03 20.74 -8.22
C ASN A 408 3.47 19.94 -9.39
N THR A 409 3.98 20.20 -10.58
CA THR A 409 3.72 19.51 -11.85
C THR A 409 4.16 18.04 -11.83
N ASN A 410 4.43 17.50 -10.64
CA ASN A 410 4.88 16.14 -10.47
C ASN A 410 3.70 15.22 -10.81
N THR A 411 3.79 14.59 -11.98
CA THR A 411 2.81 13.63 -12.49
C THR A 411 2.71 12.39 -11.60
N LEU A 412 3.77 12.11 -10.84
CA LEU A 412 3.88 10.96 -9.97
C LEU A 412 3.26 11.22 -8.59
N ILE A 413 2.35 10.35 -8.21
CA ILE A 413 1.65 10.38 -6.92
C ILE A 413 2.03 9.19 -6.04
N SER A 414 1.74 9.30 -4.75
CA SER A 414 1.95 8.26 -3.74
C SER A 414 0.75 8.20 -2.79
N GLY A 415 0.71 7.20 -1.90
CA GLY A 415 -0.33 7.13 -0.87
C GLY A 415 -0.38 8.35 0.07
N ARG A 416 0.65 9.22 0.06
CA ARG A 416 0.65 10.47 0.83
C ARG A 416 0.01 11.63 0.11
N THR A 417 -0.08 11.58 -1.23
CA THR A 417 -0.47 12.72 -2.05
C THR A 417 -1.87 13.22 -1.74
N LEU A 418 -2.83 12.30 -1.58
CA LEU A 418 -4.24 12.64 -1.29
C LEU A 418 -4.63 12.35 0.16
N ARG A 419 -3.69 11.92 1.01
CA ARG A 419 -4.01 11.48 2.39
C ARG A 419 -4.69 12.57 3.21
N ALA A 420 -4.19 13.80 3.17
CA ALA A 420 -4.77 14.91 3.91
C ALA A 420 -6.21 15.22 3.47
N LYS A 421 -6.53 15.08 2.18
CA LYS A 421 -7.91 15.19 1.68
C LYS A 421 -8.75 13.99 2.12
N ALA A 422 -8.22 12.78 2.00
CA ALA A 422 -8.90 11.54 2.38
C ALA A 422 -9.29 11.51 3.87
N GLU A 423 -8.52 12.17 4.73
CA GLU A 423 -8.84 12.36 6.16
C GLU A 423 -10.01 13.31 6.41
N LEU A 424 -10.36 14.16 5.44
CA LEU A 424 -11.53 15.05 5.48
C LEU A 424 -12.74 14.41 4.79
N SER A 425 -12.53 13.84 3.61
CA SER A 425 -13.55 13.17 2.80
C SER A 425 -12.89 12.33 1.70
N LEU A 426 -13.48 11.18 1.38
CA LEU A 426 -13.08 10.41 0.20
C LEU A 426 -13.66 10.95 -1.10
N GLU A 427 -14.63 11.87 -1.03
CA GLU A 427 -15.05 12.73 -2.13
C GLU A 427 -14.09 13.94 -2.19
N VAL A 428 -13.03 13.82 -3.00
CA VAL A 428 -11.90 14.78 -3.02
C VAL A 428 -12.13 16.02 -3.91
N ALA A 429 -13.16 15.92 -4.75
CA ALA A 429 -13.69 16.93 -5.65
C ALA A 429 -15.17 16.54 -5.93
N LYS A 430 -16.02 17.49 -6.37
CA LYS A 430 -17.46 17.24 -6.55
C LYS A 430 -17.70 16.03 -7.46
N ASN A 431 -18.35 14.99 -6.95
CA ASN A 431 -18.61 13.72 -7.63
C ASN A 431 -17.33 12.95 -8.06
N VAL A 432 -16.18 13.23 -7.43
CA VAL A 432 -14.92 12.49 -7.64
C VAL A 432 -14.51 11.81 -6.34
N PHE A 433 -14.47 10.49 -6.35
CA PHE A 433 -14.14 9.67 -5.19
C PHE A 433 -12.78 9.00 -5.36
N ILE A 434 -12.09 8.73 -4.24
CA ILE A 434 -10.87 7.91 -4.23
C ILE A 434 -11.07 6.65 -3.38
N THR A 435 -10.51 5.53 -3.82
CA THR A 435 -10.53 4.26 -3.06
C THR A 435 -9.17 3.56 -3.10
N GLY A 436 -9.00 2.55 -2.24
CA GLY A 436 -7.76 1.77 -2.16
C GLY A 436 -6.55 2.63 -1.79
N SER A 437 -5.40 2.36 -2.41
CA SER A 437 -4.12 2.97 -2.01
C SER A 437 -4.01 4.48 -2.26
N LEU A 438 -4.93 5.07 -3.04
CA LEU A 438 -5.03 6.53 -3.19
C LEU A 438 -5.46 7.22 -1.89
N THR A 439 -6.15 6.50 -1.00
CA THR A 439 -6.55 7.00 0.34
C THR A 439 -5.37 7.02 1.33
N GLY A 440 -4.23 6.44 0.95
CA GLY A 440 -3.07 6.18 1.80
C GLY A 440 -3.06 4.79 2.43
N ASP A 441 -4.19 4.08 2.43
CA ASP A 441 -4.29 2.71 2.96
C ASP A 441 -4.14 1.69 1.83
N SER A 442 -3.09 0.88 1.86
CA SER A 442 -2.72 0.02 0.72
C SER A 442 -3.09 -1.46 0.86
N LEU A 443 -3.55 -1.90 2.04
CA LEU A 443 -3.95 -3.29 2.29
C LEU A 443 -5.36 -3.53 1.75
N ILE A 444 -5.62 -4.74 1.22
CA ILE A 444 -6.95 -5.12 0.72
C ILE A 444 -8.01 -5.03 1.81
N ARG A 445 -7.72 -5.51 3.04
CA ARG A 445 -8.63 -5.40 4.19
C ARG A 445 -9.12 -3.98 4.48
N HIS A 446 -8.29 -2.97 4.21
CA HIS A 446 -8.63 -1.56 4.39
C HIS A 446 -9.33 -0.92 3.18
N ALA A 447 -9.63 -1.68 2.12
CA ALA A 447 -10.31 -1.13 0.95
C ALA A 447 -11.82 -0.97 1.19
N VAL A 448 -12.42 -1.80 2.05
CA VAL A 448 -13.89 -1.90 2.15
C VAL A 448 -14.52 -0.62 2.68
N GLY A 449 -13.99 -0.03 3.76
CA GLY A 449 -14.55 1.19 4.35
C GLY A 449 -14.69 2.33 3.35
N GLY A 450 -13.64 2.58 2.58
CA GLY A 450 -13.68 3.60 1.54
C GLY A 450 -14.63 3.29 0.38
N CYS A 451 -14.82 2.02 0.04
CA CYS A 451 -15.80 1.61 -0.97
C CYS A 451 -17.24 1.79 -0.46
N VAL A 452 -17.52 1.43 0.79
CA VAL A 452 -18.84 1.61 1.40
C VAL A 452 -19.19 3.10 1.52
N PHE A 453 -18.24 3.94 1.92
CA PHE A 453 -18.43 5.40 1.92
C PHE A 453 -18.72 5.95 0.52
N ALA A 454 -17.92 5.56 -0.49
CA ALA A 454 -18.09 6.02 -1.86
C ALA A 454 -19.46 5.57 -2.42
N ALA A 455 -19.84 4.31 -2.19
CA ALA A 455 -21.15 3.79 -2.56
C ALA A 455 -22.29 4.57 -1.88
N GLY A 456 -22.18 4.85 -0.57
CA GLY A 456 -23.21 5.61 0.14
C GLY A 456 -23.39 7.03 -0.41
N ARG A 457 -22.30 7.68 -0.86
CA ARG A 457 -22.38 8.98 -1.56
C ARG A 457 -23.01 8.85 -2.95
N ILE A 458 -22.61 7.86 -3.73
CA ILE A 458 -23.11 7.61 -5.09
C ILE A 458 -24.61 7.24 -5.08
N MET A 459 -25.05 6.53 -4.05
CA MET A 459 -26.45 6.10 -3.85
C MET A 459 -27.30 7.12 -3.07
N ASP A 460 -26.79 8.35 -2.88
CA ASP A 460 -27.46 9.45 -2.15
C ASP A 460 -27.89 9.11 -0.70
N THR A 461 -27.28 8.10 -0.06
CA THR A 461 -27.52 7.76 1.36
C THR A 461 -26.71 8.64 2.31
N ILE A 462 -25.54 9.11 1.85
CA ILE A 462 -24.69 10.07 2.56
C ILE A 462 -24.72 11.40 1.79
N PRO A 463 -25.14 12.51 2.42
CA PRO A 463 -25.19 13.81 1.74
C PRO A 463 -23.83 14.28 1.23
N THR A 464 -23.79 14.88 0.04
CA THR A 464 -22.57 15.54 -0.45
C THR A 464 -22.22 16.77 0.40
N THR A 465 -20.93 17.04 0.55
CA THR A 465 -20.42 18.25 1.21
C THR A 465 -20.35 19.45 0.25
N TYR A 466 -20.58 19.23 -1.04
CA TYR A 466 -20.56 20.29 -2.06
C TYR A 466 -21.95 20.89 -2.23
N SER A 467 -22.04 22.23 -2.18
CA SER A 467 -23.29 22.93 -2.48
C SER A 467 -23.78 22.61 -3.90
N PRO A 468 -25.11 22.54 -4.12
CA PRO A 468 -25.66 22.30 -5.45
C PRO A 468 -25.20 23.38 -6.48
N ASP A 469 -24.89 24.60 -6.03
CA ASP A 469 -24.72 25.79 -6.89
C ASP A 469 -23.31 26.44 -6.91
N CYS A 470 -22.23 25.69 -6.78
CA CYS A 470 -20.89 26.25 -7.02
C CYS A 470 -20.19 25.56 -8.20
N THR A 471 -20.46 26.06 -9.40
CA THR A 471 -19.63 25.80 -10.58
C THR A 471 -18.76 27.04 -10.79
N PRO A 472 -17.41 26.95 -10.79
CA PRO A 472 -16.61 28.07 -11.25
C PRO A 472 -16.80 28.22 -12.76
N SER A 473 -17.49 29.29 -13.16
CA SER A 473 -17.65 29.69 -14.56
C SER A 473 -16.28 29.91 -15.21
N PRO A 474 -16.02 29.46 -16.44
CA PRO A 474 -14.85 29.88 -17.18
C PRO A 474 -15.17 31.22 -17.84
N THR A 475 -14.71 32.33 -17.28
CA THR A 475 -14.79 33.63 -17.98
C THR A 475 -13.42 34.24 -18.20
N CYS A 476 -13.11 34.34 -19.49
CA CYS A 476 -12.08 35.13 -20.13
C CYS A 476 -12.02 36.58 -19.61
N THR A 477 -10.80 37.08 -19.52
CA THR A 477 -10.39 38.45 -19.17
C THR A 477 -11.01 39.55 -20.05
N SER A 478 -11.37 40.68 -19.43
CA SER A 478 -10.99 42.04 -19.88
C SER A 478 -11.21 43.10 -18.79
N PRO A 479 -10.46 44.24 -18.79
CA PRO A 479 -10.21 45.04 -17.60
C PRO A 479 -10.91 46.42 -17.58
N ARG A 480 -11.36 46.85 -16.40
CA ARG A 480 -11.54 48.24 -15.89
C ARG A 480 -12.52 48.19 -14.71
N SER A 481 -12.53 49.04 -13.68
CA SER A 481 -11.58 49.91 -12.97
C SER A 481 -12.40 50.52 -11.81
N THR A 482 -11.69 50.94 -10.75
CA THR A 482 -12.08 51.90 -9.69
C THR A 482 -13.08 51.50 -8.59
N SER A 483 -12.55 51.51 -7.36
CA SER A 483 -13.18 51.49 -6.03
C SER A 483 -14.04 52.75 -5.75
N PRO A 484 -14.81 52.84 -4.64
CA PRO A 484 -14.20 53.16 -3.33
C PRO A 484 -14.80 52.46 -2.08
N THR A 485 -13.89 52.32 -1.09
CA THR A 485 -13.98 52.25 0.38
C THR A 485 -15.31 52.47 1.12
N SER A 486 -15.54 51.65 2.16
CA SER A 486 -16.00 52.12 3.48
C SER A 486 -15.57 51.18 4.61
N ARG A 487 -15.03 51.78 5.68
CA ARG A 487 -14.57 51.19 6.95
C ARG A 487 -15.74 50.74 7.84
N SER A 488 -15.56 49.68 8.62
CA SER A 488 -16.08 49.61 9.99
C SER A 488 -15.34 48.57 10.82
N ALA A 489 -15.12 48.93 12.09
CA ALA A 489 -14.21 48.34 13.06
C ALA A 489 -14.74 47.05 13.74
N SER A 490 -13.80 46.33 14.33
CA SER A 490 -13.92 45.14 15.19
C SER A 490 -14.63 45.44 16.53
N PRO A 491 -14.96 44.40 17.34
CA PRO A 491 -13.99 44.00 18.35
C PRO A 491 -13.84 42.48 18.55
N ASP A 492 -12.70 42.17 19.15
CA ASP A 492 -12.11 40.87 19.44
C ASP A 492 -12.94 39.97 20.37
N SER A 493 -12.85 38.66 20.12
CA SER A 493 -13.04 37.65 21.16
C SER A 493 -11.99 36.56 20.97
N GLU A 494 -10.96 36.61 21.82
CA GLU A 494 -9.95 35.57 21.96
C GLU A 494 -10.59 34.30 22.52
N SER A 495 -10.35 33.17 21.85
CA SER A 495 -10.50 31.83 22.44
C SER A 495 -9.30 30.97 22.04
N PRO A 496 -8.80 30.12 22.96
CA PRO A 496 -7.42 29.67 22.95
C PRO A 496 -7.17 28.56 21.93
N LYS A 497 -6.19 28.80 21.03
CA LYS A 497 -5.67 27.79 20.10
C LYS A 497 -4.95 26.69 20.88
N LEU A 498 -5.58 25.52 20.96
CA LEU A 498 -4.94 24.28 21.39
C LEU A 498 -3.87 23.90 20.35
N LYS A 499 -2.60 24.15 20.66
CA LYS A 499 -1.46 23.68 19.87
C LYS A 499 -1.44 22.14 19.90
N ARG A 500 -2.00 21.50 18.87
CA ARG A 500 -1.75 20.08 18.58
C ARG A 500 -0.34 19.96 18.01
N THR A 501 0.61 19.64 18.87
CA THR A 501 1.98 19.29 18.48
C THR A 501 1.93 17.97 17.70
N THR A 502 2.04 18.04 16.38
CA THR A 502 2.12 16.85 15.51
C THR A 502 3.55 16.32 15.50
N THR A 503 3.89 15.49 16.49
CA THR A 503 5.06 14.61 16.40
C THR A 503 4.63 13.29 15.78
N ARG A 504 4.42 13.27 14.46
CA ARG A 504 4.15 12.02 13.72
C ARG A 504 4.51 12.15 12.24
N GLU A 505 5.73 12.60 12.00
CA GLU A 505 6.42 12.31 10.74
C GLU A 505 7.30 11.09 11.00
N LEU A 506 7.45 10.22 9.98
CA LEU A 506 8.31 9.02 9.95
C LEU A 506 7.66 7.68 10.36
N THR A 507 6.64 7.21 9.63
CA THR A 507 6.46 5.75 9.45
C THR A 507 6.08 5.42 8.00
N ASN A 508 6.71 4.37 7.46
CA ASN A 508 6.27 3.72 6.22
C ASN A 508 5.02 2.89 6.57
N GLY A 509 3.98 2.91 5.74
CA GLY A 509 2.66 2.32 5.99
C GLY A 509 2.61 0.78 5.97
N HIS A 510 3.51 0.12 6.71
CA HIS A 510 3.59 -1.35 6.85
C HIS A 510 3.84 -1.79 8.31
N ALA A 511 3.49 -0.94 9.29
CA ALA A 511 3.65 -1.25 10.72
C ALA A 511 2.49 -2.14 11.27
N ASP A 512 1.62 -2.61 10.39
CA ASP A 512 0.53 -3.56 10.61
C ASP A 512 1.00 -5.03 10.62
N LEU A 513 2.28 -5.31 10.33
CA LEU A 513 2.85 -6.67 10.35
C LEU A 513 3.07 -7.26 11.76
N HIS A 514 2.48 -6.66 12.81
CA HIS A 514 2.68 -7.08 14.19
C HIS A 514 1.67 -8.15 14.62
N LEU A 515 2.18 -9.36 14.85
CA LEU A 515 1.50 -10.44 15.58
C LEU A 515 1.30 -10.10 17.07
N ASP A 516 0.19 -10.61 17.59
CA ASP A 516 -0.31 -10.71 18.97
C ASP A 516 0.65 -10.33 20.12
N ARG A 517 0.36 -9.18 20.77
CA ARG A 517 1.08 -8.69 21.96
C ARG A 517 0.93 -9.60 23.18
N ARG A 518 -0.02 -10.55 23.20
CA ARG A 518 -0.22 -11.49 24.32
C ARG A 518 0.69 -12.71 24.23
N LYS A 519 1.05 -13.16 23.03
CA LYS A 519 2.12 -14.16 22.83
C LYS A 519 3.49 -13.60 23.24
N LEU A 520 3.73 -12.31 22.96
CA LEU A 520 4.97 -11.62 23.31
C LEU A 520 5.21 -11.56 24.83
N ALA A 521 4.18 -11.47 25.68
CA ALA A 521 4.40 -11.48 27.14
C ALA A 521 5.00 -12.82 27.63
N ARG A 522 4.53 -13.95 27.08
CA ARG A 522 5.01 -15.30 27.44
C ARG A 522 6.37 -15.61 26.83
N ASP A 523 6.60 -15.18 25.59
CA ASP A 523 7.87 -15.37 24.91
C ASP A 523 8.96 -14.42 25.45
N VAL A 524 8.61 -13.20 25.87
CA VAL A 524 9.52 -12.26 26.55
C VAL A 524 9.87 -12.73 27.96
N GLU A 525 8.96 -13.39 28.69
CA GLU A 525 9.29 -14.03 29.97
C GLU A 525 10.26 -15.20 29.79
N THR A 526 10.05 -16.01 28.75
CA THR A 526 10.93 -17.14 28.42
C THR A 526 12.31 -16.66 27.96
N VAL A 527 12.37 -15.63 27.10
CA VAL A 527 13.62 -15.00 26.63
C VAL A 527 14.28 -14.14 27.72
N SER A 528 13.53 -13.57 28.66
CA SER A 528 14.06 -12.87 29.85
C SER A 528 14.69 -13.84 30.84
N ALA A 529 14.11 -15.04 31.01
CA ALA A 529 14.67 -16.11 31.82
C ALA A 529 15.93 -16.69 31.17
N GLU A 530 15.91 -16.90 29.85
CA GLU A 530 17.11 -17.28 29.10
C GLU A 530 18.18 -16.19 29.19
N ASN A 531 17.88 -14.92 28.91
CA ASN A 531 18.87 -13.83 29.01
C ASN A 531 19.46 -13.64 30.42
N ARG A 532 18.69 -13.91 31.49
CA ARG A 532 19.22 -13.90 32.87
C ARG A 532 20.28 -14.99 33.11
N ALA A 533 20.13 -16.15 32.48
CA ALA A 533 21.14 -17.21 32.52
C ALA A 533 22.43 -16.81 31.79
N TRP A 534 22.37 -15.95 30.77
CA TRP A 534 23.53 -15.46 30.02
C TRP A 534 24.22 -14.26 30.68
N VAL A 535 23.50 -13.46 31.48
CA VAL A 535 24.09 -12.39 32.31
C VAL A 535 24.88 -12.99 33.49
N GLY A 536 24.40 -14.11 34.07
CA GLY A 536 25.11 -14.82 35.14
C GLY A 536 26.39 -15.53 34.69
N SER A 537 26.58 -15.77 33.39
CA SER A 537 27.75 -16.49 32.85
C SER A 537 28.95 -15.60 32.52
N GLY A 538 28.91 -14.31 32.87
CA GLY A 538 30.08 -13.41 32.84
C GLY A 538 30.63 -13.05 31.46
N TRP A 539 29.93 -13.33 30.36
CA TRP A 539 30.45 -13.18 28.99
C TRP A 539 30.33 -11.75 28.40
N TRP A 540 29.80 -10.79 29.17
CA TRP A 540 29.49 -9.43 28.72
C TRP A 540 30.34 -8.31 29.35
N ALA A 541 31.34 -8.61 30.18
CA ALA A 541 32.24 -7.59 30.72
C ALA A 541 33.46 -7.38 29.80
N GLY A 542 33.26 -6.65 28.70
CA GLY A 542 34.34 -5.95 28.02
C GLY A 542 34.79 -4.77 28.89
N GLY A 543 36.06 -4.76 29.26
CA GLY A 543 36.57 -4.04 30.42
C GLY A 543 36.47 -2.51 30.38
N LEU A 544 36.16 -1.95 31.54
CA LEU A 544 36.83 -0.79 32.11
C LEU A 544 37.05 -1.13 33.59
N GLY A 545 38.31 -1.38 33.96
CA GLY A 545 38.69 -1.55 35.36
C GLY A 545 38.61 -0.20 36.08
N PRO A 546 38.30 -0.18 37.39
CA PRO A 546 38.30 1.06 38.17
C PRO A 546 39.74 1.48 38.48
N SER A 547 40.13 2.66 37.99
CA SER A 547 41.29 3.40 38.48
C SER A 547 40.95 4.04 39.83
N SER A 548 41.57 3.52 40.89
CA SER A 548 42.00 4.19 42.13
C SER A 548 41.33 5.52 42.52
N ALA A 549 40.47 5.49 43.52
CA ALA A 549 40.74 5.93 44.90
C ALA A 549 39.52 5.60 45.78
#